data_AF-A0A660VBL0-F1
#
_entry.id   AF-A0A660VBL0-F1
#
_cell.length_a   1.000
_cell.length_b   1.000
_cell.length_c   1.000
_cell.angle_alpha   90.00
_cell.angle_beta   90.00
_cell.angle_gamma   90.00
#
_symmetry.space_group_name_H-M   'P 1'
#
loop_
_entity.id
_entity.type
_entity.pdbx_description
1 polymer ?
#
loop_
_entity_poly.entity_id
_entity_poly.type
_entity_poly.pdbx_seq_one_letter_code
_entity_poly.pdbx_strand_id
1 'polypeptide(L)'
;MTDQLAPELLARILEVMPLGIQAKDPRQDLRYVLWNEAMAAMTGMSAEDVLGRTDDEIFPPEIARIHNDDDLEVWCNGRMIRRDGEVSQFSAPGHVVNVSKLPLRGDDGEVALVLTLVEDVSEQRRLERQVLQAQKMEAVGRLAGGIAHDFNNLLQVIMGYGEMLRADLPDGNDRDDLGRMLKAGRQAVGLVNQLLSFSRQDRARTEPVNLEKLIDRLYEVLRRVLGEEVDLVWQPAGQLPPVLADTEQIEKVLLDLCVNARNAMPGGGTITMSTAHGEL
;
A
#
# COMPACT_ATOMS: atom_id res chain seq x y z
N MET A 1 26.04 11.37 47.04
CA MET A 1 26.49 10.85 45.74
C MET A 1 25.35 10.29 44.89
N THR A 2 24.17 9.98 45.48
CA THR A 2 22.98 9.47 44.78
C THR A 2 22.07 10.56 44.18
N ASP A 3 22.10 11.80 44.69
CA ASP A 3 21.20 12.89 44.24
C ASP A 3 21.55 13.48 42.86
N GLN A 4 22.82 13.43 42.44
CA GLN A 4 23.25 13.94 41.13
C GLN A 4 22.97 12.95 39.99
N LEU A 5 22.74 11.67 40.29
CA LEU A 5 22.49 10.64 39.28
C LEU A 5 21.07 10.69 38.70
N ALA A 6 20.10 11.21 39.45
CA ALA A 6 18.69 11.17 39.03
C ALA A 6 18.37 12.09 37.83
N PRO A 7 18.85 13.35 37.76
CA PRO A 7 18.61 14.20 36.59
C PRO A 7 19.32 13.71 35.33
N GLU A 8 20.58 13.26 35.46
CA GLU A 8 21.35 12.72 34.34
C GLU A 8 20.74 11.42 33.80
N LEU A 9 20.26 10.54 34.69
CA LEU A 9 19.56 9.33 34.27
C LEU A 9 18.25 9.63 33.54
N LEU A 10 17.47 10.61 34.03
CA LEU A 10 16.22 11.01 33.39
C LEU A 10 16.46 11.59 31.99
N ALA A 11 17.48 12.44 31.83
CA ALA A 11 17.87 12.97 30.52
C ALA A 11 18.22 11.84 29.55
N ARG A 12 19.04 10.87 29.96
CA ARG A 12 19.41 9.72 29.13
C ARG A 12 18.23 8.83 28.79
N ILE A 13 17.24 8.69 29.69
CA ILE A 13 16.00 7.97 29.39
C ILE A 13 15.24 8.69 28.27
N LEU A 14 15.06 10.00 28.38
CA LEU A 14 14.32 10.79 27.38
C LEU A 14 14.96 10.77 25.99
N GLU A 15 16.29 10.69 25.91
CA GLU A 15 17.06 10.56 24.67
C GLU A 15 16.78 9.24 23.95
N VAL A 16 16.75 8.11 24.67
CA VAL A 16 16.56 6.79 24.05
C VAL A 16 15.09 6.42 23.84
N MET A 17 14.15 7.24 24.32
CA MET A 17 12.73 6.94 24.18
C MET A 17 12.29 7.14 22.73
N PRO A 18 11.63 6.13 22.11
CA PRO A 18 11.14 6.23 20.74
C PRO A 18 9.88 7.10 20.61
N LEU A 19 9.45 7.73 21.70
CA LEU A 19 8.27 8.57 21.80
C LEU A 19 8.70 10.03 21.77
N GLY A 20 8.05 10.85 20.94
CA GLY A 20 8.23 12.29 20.94
C GLY A 20 7.69 12.85 22.26
N ILE A 21 8.52 13.55 23.01
CA ILE A 21 8.14 14.15 24.28
C ILE A 21 8.49 15.62 24.24
N GLN A 22 7.49 16.43 24.58
CA GLN A 22 7.66 17.85 24.83
C GLN A 22 6.92 18.23 26.12
N ALA A 23 7.36 19.31 26.76
CA ALA A 23 6.58 19.92 27.83
C ALA A 23 6.58 21.45 27.71
N LYS A 24 5.47 22.06 28.11
CA LYS A 24 5.29 23.51 28.18
C LYS A 24 5.02 23.97 29.61
N ASP A 25 5.55 25.14 29.95
CA ASP A 25 5.27 25.79 31.22
C ASP A 25 4.15 26.83 31.04
N PRO A 26 2.90 26.55 31.49
CA PRO A 26 1.79 27.49 31.39
C PRO A 26 2.01 28.76 32.22
N ARG A 27 2.90 28.75 33.24
CA ARG A 27 3.25 29.93 34.03
C ARG A 27 4.22 30.85 33.28
N GLN A 28 4.83 30.35 32.20
CA GLN A 28 5.71 31.09 31.29
C GLN A 28 5.08 31.18 29.89
N ASP A 29 3.79 31.49 29.80
CA ASP A 29 3.09 31.72 28.53
C ASP A 29 3.16 30.51 27.58
N LEU A 30 3.05 29.30 28.15
CA LEU A 30 3.13 28.02 27.42
C LEU A 30 4.44 27.82 26.63
N ARG A 31 5.56 28.37 27.14
CA ARG A 31 6.87 28.15 26.53
C ARG A 31 7.35 26.72 26.67
N TYR A 32 7.94 26.19 25.61
CA TYR A 32 8.57 24.87 25.61
C TYR A 32 9.75 24.81 26.60
N VAL A 33 9.72 23.85 27.51
CA VAL A 33 10.79 23.58 28.49
C VAL A 33 11.43 22.21 28.31
N LEU A 34 10.85 21.36 27.46
CA LEU A 34 11.39 20.05 27.13
C LEU A 34 11.05 19.72 25.67
N TRP A 35 12.02 19.15 24.98
CA TRP A 35 11.91 18.68 23.60
C TRP A 35 12.95 17.58 23.37
N ASN A 36 12.52 16.32 23.34
CA ASN A 36 13.47 15.20 23.22
C ASN A 36 13.90 14.92 21.77
N GLU A 37 14.88 14.02 21.61
CA GLU A 37 15.44 13.66 20.31
C GLU A 37 14.40 13.04 19.37
N ALA A 38 13.51 12.18 19.88
CA ALA A 38 12.44 11.62 19.07
C ALA A 38 11.47 12.69 18.54
N MET A 39 11.17 13.72 19.34
CA MET A 39 10.38 14.85 18.85
C MET A 39 11.13 15.61 17.75
N ALA A 40 12.42 15.87 17.94
CA ALA A 40 13.24 16.52 16.92
C ALA A 40 13.30 15.71 15.61
N ALA A 41 13.39 14.38 15.70
CA ALA A 41 13.36 13.50 14.54
C ALA A 41 12.02 13.53 13.80
N MET A 42 10.89 13.57 14.52
CA MET A 42 9.55 13.61 13.92
C MET A 42 9.21 14.95 13.28
N THR A 43 9.69 16.07 13.84
CA THR A 43 9.34 17.42 13.37
C THR A 43 10.39 18.06 12.46
N GLY A 44 11.64 17.59 12.54
CA GLY A 44 12.80 18.24 11.94
C GLY A 44 13.29 19.49 12.70
N MET A 45 12.74 19.78 13.88
CA MET A 45 13.12 20.95 14.69
C MET A 45 13.99 20.53 15.88
N SER A 46 15.16 21.13 16.01
CA SER A 46 16.05 20.84 17.14
C SER A 46 15.50 21.41 18.45
N ALA A 47 15.94 20.87 19.59
CA ALA A 47 15.59 21.44 20.89
C ALA A 47 16.07 22.89 21.03
N GLU A 48 17.23 23.24 20.47
CA GLU A 48 17.77 24.60 20.50
C GLU A 48 16.86 25.61 19.78
N ASP A 49 16.19 25.17 18.70
CA ASP A 49 15.29 26.03 17.92
C ASP A 49 13.92 26.24 18.59
N VAL A 50 13.54 25.37 19.53
CA VAL A 50 12.18 25.28 20.09
C VAL A 50 12.13 25.72 21.55
N LEU A 51 13.13 25.35 22.36
CA LEU A 51 13.12 25.62 23.79
C LEU A 51 13.04 27.12 24.08
N GLY A 52 12.17 27.47 25.02
CA GLY A 52 11.89 28.85 25.41
C GLY A 52 10.96 29.61 24.48
N ARG A 53 10.45 29.01 23.39
CA ARG A 53 9.50 29.64 22.46
C ARG A 53 8.07 29.16 22.70
N THR A 54 7.08 29.87 22.19
CA THR A 54 5.66 29.44 22.19
C THR A 54 5.26 28.82 20.85
N ASP A 55 4.08 28.19 20.77
CA ASP A 55 3.53 27.68 19.50
C ASP A 55 3.42 28.78 18.43
N ASP A 56 2.99 29.98 18.81
CA ASP A 56 2.81 31.12 17.89
C ASP A 56 4.13 31.60 17.27
N GLU A 57 5.26 31.32 17.92
CA GLU A 57 6.59 31.68 17.44
C GLU A 57 7.18 30.64 16.47
N ILE A 58 6.65 29.42 16.43
CA ILE A 58 7.22 28.29 15.68
C ILE A 58 6.27 27.66 14.66
N PHE A 59 4.95 27.83 14.81
CA PHE A 59 3.94 27.25 13.93
C PHE A 59 3.08 28.31 13.23
N PRO A 60 2.46 27.96 12.08
CA PRO A 60 1.42 28.79 11.47
C PRO A 60 0.26 29.05 12.45
N PRO A 61 -0.41 30.23 12.40
CA PRO A 61 -1.41 30.62 13.39
C PRO A 61 -2.56 29.63 13.58
N GLU A 62 -2.99 28.94 12.52
CA GLU A 62 -4.07 27.96 12.58
C GLU A 62 -3.68 26.72 13.41
N ILE A 63 -2.43 26.27 13.27
CA ILE A 63 -1.86 25.13 13.99
C ILE A 63 -1.54 25.53 15.44
N ALA A 64 -0.91 26.69 15.62
CA ALA A 64 -0.59 27.22 16.93
C ALA A 64 -1.84 27.36 17.80
N ARG A 65 -2.94 27.88 17.23
CA ARG A 65 -4.22 27.99 17.96
C ARG A 65 -4.74 26.63 18.43
N ILE A 66 -4.71 25.60 17.60
CA ILE A 66 -5.19 24.25 17.98
C ILE A 66 -4.37 23.72 19.16
N HIS A 67 -3.04 23.84 19.09
CA HIS A 67 -2.17 23.38 20.17
C HIS A 67 -2.37 24.17 21.46
N ASN A 68 -2.43 25.50 21.37
CA ASN A 68 -2.69 26.40 22.50
C ASN A 68 -4.04 26.10 23.17
N ASP A 69 -5.11 25.91 22.40
CA ASP A 69 -6.44 25.59 22.93
C ASP A 69 -6.41 24.27 23.72
N ASP A 70 -5.80 23.22 23.15
CA ASP A 70 -5.65 21.93 23.83
C ASP A 70 -4.76 22.06 25.10
N ASP A 71 -3.66 22.83 25.05
CA ASP A 71 -2.77 23.03 26.20
C ASP A 71 -3.44 23.80 27.34
N LEU A 72 -4.20 24.85 27.01
CA LEU A 72 -5.01 25.61 27.95
C LEU A 72 -6.11 24.75 28.57
N GLU A 73 -6.74 23.87 27.79
CA GLU A 73 -7.75 22.95 28.32
C GLU A 73 -7.12 21.98 29.34
N VAL A 74 -5.97 21.38 29.04
CA VAL A 74 -5.25 20.52 30.00
C VAL A 74 -4.87 21.30 31.25
N TRP A 75 -4.36 22.52 31.11
CA TRP A 75 -3.95 23.36 32.24
C TRP A 75 -5.13 23.75 33.13
N CYS A 76 -6.21 24.30 32.55
CA CYS A 76 -7.37 24.80 33.29
C CYS A 76 -8.20 23.68 33.92
N ASN A 77 -8.39 22.56 33.20
CA ASN A 77 -9.27 21.49 33.64
C ASN A 77 -8.51 20.39 34.37
N GLY A 78 -7.18 20.33 34.23
CA GLY A 78 -6.34 19.31 34.84
C GLY A 78 -6.66 17.89 34.33
N ARG A 79 -7.18 17.76 33.11
CA ARG A 79 -7.56 16.49 32.47
C ARG A 79 -6.67 16.21 31.27
N MET A 80 -6.42 14.92 31.04
CA MET A 80 -5.68 14.45 29.88
C MET A 80 -6.55 14.58 28.62
N ILE A 81 -5.93 15.02 27.52
CA ILE A 81 -6.50 15.00 26.17
C ILE A 81 -5.76 13.98 25.34
N ARG A 82 -6.50 13.25 24.50
CA ARG A 82 -5.96 12.27 23.56
C ARG A 82 -6.55 12.50 22.17
N ARG A 83 -5.69 12.53 21.16
CA ARG A 83 -6.03 12.63 19.75
C ARG A 83 -5.34 11.49 19.00
N ASP A 84 -6.11 10.61 18.37
CA ASP A 84 -5.58 9.43 17.68
C ASP A 84 -5.59 9.62 16.17
N GLY A 85 -4.48 9.27 15.51
CA GLY A 85 -4.37 9.27 14.06
C GLY A 85 -4.38 10.67 13.43
N GLU A 86 -3.88 11.67 14.14
CA GLU A 86 -3.68 12.99 13.56
C GLU A 86 -2.56 12.90 12.52
N VAL A 87 -2.77 13.52 11.36
CA VAL A 87 -1.66 13.74 10.44
C VAL A 87 -0.77 14.78 11.11
N SER A 88 0.50 14.43 11.32
CA SER A 88 1.47 15.32 11.97
C SER A 88 1.40 16.70 11.34
N GLN A 89 0.93 17.66 12.12
CA GLN A 89 0.91 19.08 11.76
C GLN A 89 2.30 19.70 11.97
N PHE A 90 3.23 18.94 12.56
CA PHE A 90 4.60 19.30 12.83
C PHE A 90 5.49 19.15 11.60
N SER A 91 5.26 19.95 10.55
CA SER A 91 6.24 20.26 9.49
C SER A 91 6.82 19.11 8.63
N ALA A 92 6.68 17.83 9.00
CA ALA A 92 7.09 16.66 8.22
C ALA A 92 5.82 16.05 7.57
N PRO A 93 5.48 16.44 6.33
CA PRO A 93 4.30 15.92 5.66
C PRO A 93 4.43 14.39 5.50
N GLY A 94 3.51 13.64 6.12
CA GLY A 94 3.34 12.21 5.87
C GLY A 94 3.25 11.31 7.09
N HIS A 95 3.60 11.80 8.29
CA HIS A 95 3.49 10.99 9.51
C HIS A 95 2.06 11.00 10.07
N VAL A 96 1.57 9.83 10.50
CA VAL A 96 0.34 9.68 11.28
C VAL A 96 0.76 9.48 12.72
N VAL A 97 0.32 10.37 13.60
CA VAL A 97 0.72 10.38 15.00
C VAL A 97 -0.48 10.23 15.93
N ASN A 98 -0.25 9.63 17.10
CA ASN A 98 -1.14 9.76 18.23
C ASN A 98 -0.54 10.80 19.19
N VAL A 99 -1.37 11.73 19.65
CA VAL A 99 -0.97 12.81 20.55
C VAL A 99 -1.73 12.65 21.87
N SER A 100 -1.00 12.64 22.98
CA SER A 100 -1.58 12.65 24.33
C SER A 100 -1.00 13.80 25.13
N LYS A 101 -1.86 14.70 25.60
CA LYS A 101 -1.49 15.83 26.44
C LYS A 101 -1.89 15.56 27.89
N LEU A 102 -0.94 15.63 28.81
CA LEU A 102 -1.10 15.26 30.21
C LEU A 102 -0.72 16.43 31.14
N PRO A 103 -1.49 16.66 32.22
CA PRO A 103 -1.10 17.62 33.23
C PRO A 103 -0.03 17.00 34.14
N LEU A 104 1.16 17.62 34.18
CA LEU A 104 2.17 17.28 35.16
C LEU A 104 2.01 18.21 36.37
N ARG A 105 1.66 17.64 37.53
CA ARG A 105 1.37 18.40 38.74
C ARG A 105 2.63 18.60 39.57
N GLY A 106 2.77 19.79 40.15
CA GLY A 106 3.79 20.09 41.15
C GLY A 106 3.41 19.57 42.53
N ASP A 107 4.30 19.80 43.51
CA ASP A 107 4.08 19.43 44.92
C ASP A 107 2.87 20.17 45.55
N ASP A 108 2.49 21.32 44.97
CA ASP A 108 1.32 22.10 45.32
C ASP A 108 0.00 21.48 44.83
N GLY A 109 0.06 20.41 44.03
CA GLY A 109 -1.09 19.76 43.40
C GLY A 109 -1.62 20.51 42.17
N GLU A 110 -1.07 21.69 41.87
CA GLU A 110 -1.41 22.47 40.70
C GLU A 110 -0.68 21.96 39.46
N VAL A 111 -1.24 22.20 38.28
CA VAL A 111 -0.58 21.83 37.03
C VAL A 111 0.64 22.74 36.85
N ALA A 112 1.81 22.13 36.91
CA ALA A 112 3.10 22.81 36.78
C ALA A 112 3.57 22.83 35.32
N LEU A 113 3.37 21.73 34.57
CA LEU A 113 3.68 21.63 33.14
C LEU A 113 2.56 20.92 32.39
N VAL A 114 2.42 21.24 31.10
CA VAL A 114 1.64 20.44 30.16
C VAL A 114 2.62 19.56 29.38
N LEU A 115 2.60 18.26 29.66
CA LEU A 115 3.42 17.26 28.98
C LEU A 115 2.66 16.76 27.74
N THR A 116 3.30 16.70 26.58
CA THR A 116 2.73 16.02 25.41
C THR A 116 3.61 14.87 24.98
N LEU A 117 2.95 13.75 24.72
CA LEU A 117 3.50 12.54 24.16
C LEU A 117 3.01 12.41 22.72
N VAL A 118 3.93 12.17 21.80
CA VAL A 118 3.68 12.02 20.37
C VAL A 118 4.24 10.68 19.91
N GLU A 119 3.36 9.79 19.51
CA GLU A 119 3.69 8.45 19.02
C GLU A 119 3.52 8.41 17.50
N ASP A 120 4.59 8.10 16.77
CA ASP A 120 4.50 7.86 15.33
C ASP A 120 3.94 6.46 15.07
N VAL A 121 2.72 6.39 14.52
CA VAL A 121 2.01 5.16 14.17
C VAL A 121 1.92 4.95 12.66
N SER A 122 2.73 5.65 11.88
CA SER A 122 2.72 5.60 10.41
C SER A 122 2.97 4.21 9.87
N GLU A 123 4.05 3.56 10.34
CA GLU A 123 4.43 2.23 9.90
C GLU A 123 3.39 1.20 10.34
N GLN A 124 2.94 1.27 11.59
CA GLN A 124 1.90 0.38 12.12
C GLN A 124 0.63 0.48 11.26
N ARG A 125 0.10 1.70 11.02
CA ARG A 125 -1.10 1.88 10.19
C ARG A 125 -0.88 1.49 8.73
N ARG A 126 0.33 1.60 8.21
CA ARG A 126 0.66 1.10 6.85
C ARG A 126 0.58 -0.42 6.81
N LEU A 127 1.16 -1.11 7.79
CA LEU A 127 1.13 -2.57 7.90
C LEU A 127 -0.28 -3.09 8.15
N GLU A 128 -1.04 -2.47 9.06
CA GLU A 128 -2.45 -2.82 9.31
C GLU A 128 -3.29 -2.71 8.03
N ARG A 129 -3.10 -1.64 7.24
CA ARG A 129 -3.76 -1.48 5.94
C ARG A 129 -3.35 -2.57 4.95
N GLN A 130 -2.08 -2.96 4.91
CA GLN A 130 -1.61 -4.05 4.06
C GLN A 130 -2.23 -5.40 4.46
N VAL A 131 -2.30 -5.69 5.75
CA VAL A 131 -2.95 -6.90 6.27
C VAL A 131 -4.43 -6.92 5.92
N LEU A 132 -5.15 -5.82 6.15
CA LEU A 132 -6.57 -5.71 5.82
C LEU A 132 -6.82 -5.90 4.31
N GLN A 133 -5.99 -5.30 3.47
CA GLN A 133 -6.08 -5.45 2.03
C GLN A 133 -5.80 -6.89 1.58
N ALA A 134 -4.82 -7.56 2.19
CA ALA A 134 -4.52 -8.96 1.93
C ALA A 134 -5.69 -9.88 2.30
N GLN A 135 -6.30 -9.68 3.48
CA GLN A 135 -7.50 -10.43 3.92
C GLN A 135 -8.69 -10.21 2.98
N LYS A 136 -8.91 -8.97 2.54
CA LYS A 136 -9.95 -8.66 1.56
C LYS A 136 -9.71 -9.41 0.25
N MET A 137 -8.46 -9.45 -0.22
CA MET A 137 -8.09 -10.15 -1.45
C MET A 137 -8.25 -11.67 -1.31
N GLU A 138 -7.90 -12.25 -0.16
CA GLU A 138 -8.10 -13.67 0.14
C GLU A 138 -9.59 -14.03 0.11
N ALA A 139 -10.46 -13.21 0.72
CA ALA A 139 -11.90 -13.42 0.71
C ALA A 139 -12.49 -13.34 -0.71
N VAL A 140 -12.06 -12.34 -1.50
CA VAL A 140 -12.44 -12.20 -2.92
C VAL A 140 -11.97 -13.41 -3.72
N GLY A 141 -10.74 -13.88 -3.50
CA GLY A 141 -10.20 -15.05 -4.16
C GLY A 141 -11.00 -16.30 -3.84
N ARG A 142 -11.29 -16.59 -2.57
CA ARG A 142 -12.07 -17.77 -2.19
C ARG A 142 -13.48 -17.77 -2.81
N LEU A 143 -14.15 -16.61 -2.82
CA LEU A 143 -15.47 -16.45 -3.45
C LEU A 143 -15.40 -16.63 -4.97
N ALA A 144 -14.41 -16.00 -5.62
CA ALA A 144 -14.18 -16.13 -7.05
C ALA A 144 -13.89 -17.59 -7.45
N GLY A 145 -13.14 -18.34 -6.64
CA GLY A 145 -12.81 -19.74 -6.90
C GLY A 145 -14.04 -20.64 -6.94
N GLY A 146 -14.93 -20.52 -5.94
CA GLY A 146 -16.18 -21.28 -5.88
C GLY A 146 -17.13 -20.92 -7.02
N ILE A 147 -17.35 -19.61 -7.24
CA ILE A 147 -18.24 -19.12 -8.30
C ILE A 147 -17.72 -19.56 -9.67
N ALA A 148 -16.43 -19.44 -9.93
CA ALA A 148 -15.84 -19.80 -11.22
C ALA A 148 -15.95 -21.30 -11.52
N HIS A 149 -15.75 -22.15 -10.52
CA HIS A 149 -15.98 -23.58 -10.67
C HIS A 149 -17.42 -23.87 -11.12
N ASP A 150 -18.41 -23.25 -10.48
CA ASP A 150 -19.83 -23.47 -10.80
C ASP A 150 -20.19 -22.94 -12.20
N PHE A 151 -19.65 -21.78 -12.60
CA PHE A 151 -19.82 -21.27 -13.96
C PHE A 151 -19.19 -22.19 -15.01
N ASN A 152 -17.98 -22.68 -14.77
CA ASN A 152 -17.32 -23.62 -15.68
C ASN A 152 -18.13 -24.90 -15.84
N ASN A 153 -18.71 -25.43 -14.76
CA ASN A 153 -19.58 -26.60 -14.81
C ASN A 153 -20.82 -26.37 -15.69
N LEU A 154 -21.51 -25.24 -15.50
CA LEU A 154 -22.68 -24.90 -16.30
C LEU A 154 -22.33 -24.68 -17.78
N LEU A 155 -21.24 -23.96 -18.05
CA LEU A 155 -20.76 -23.70 -19.41
C LEU A 155 -20.37 -25.00 -20.13
N GLN A 156 -19.75 -25.94 -19.43
CA GLN A 156 -19.41 -27.25 -20.00
C GLN A 156 -20.65 -28.03 -20.42
N VAL A 157 -21.70 -28.04 -19.59
CA VAL A 157 -22.96 -28.72 -19.93
C VAL A 157 -23.65 -28.03 -21.12
N ILE A 158 -23.76 -26.70 -21.10
CA ILE A 158 -24.38 -25.93 -22.18
C ILE A 158 -23.64 -26.15 -23.51
N MET A 159 -22.31 -26.06 -23.50
CA MET A 159 -21.50 -26.28 -24.69
C MET A 159 -21.55 -27.73 -25.16
N GLY A 160 -21.56 -28.70 -24.24
CA GLY A 160 -21.67 -30.12 -24.57
C GLY A 160 -22.96 -30.43 -25.33
N TYR A 161 -24.12 -29.97 -24.83
CA TYR A 161 -25.39 -30.11 -25.55
C TYR A 161 -25.39 -29.36 -26.88
N GLY A 162 -24.81 -28.16 -26.93
CA GLY A 162 -24.69 -27.40 -28.17
C GLY A 162 -23.82 -28.08 -29.21
N GLU A 163 -22.74 -28.76 -28.82
CA GLU A 163 -21.88 -29.53 -29.71
C GLU A 163 -22.60 -30.76 -30.27
N MET A 164 -23.37 -31.48 -29.45
CA MET A 164 -24.20 -32.60 -29.89
C MET A 164 -25.28 -32.13 -30.87
N LEU A 165 -26.02 -31.07 -30.54
CA LEU A 165 -27.06 -30.53 -31.42
C LEU A 165 -26.49 -30.03 -32.76
N ARG A 166 -25.28 -29.44 -32.75
CA ARG A 166 -24.60 -28.99 -33.98
C ARG A 166 -24.15 -30.14 -34.87
N ALA A 167 -23.87 -31.30 -34.29
CA ALA A 167 -23.53 -32.51 -35.04
C ALA A 167 -24.75 -33.09 -35.78
N ASP A 168 -25.93 -32.95 -35.19
CA ASP A 168 -27.19 -33.47 -35.75
C ASP A 168 -27.88 -32.50 -36.73
N LEU A 169 -27.55 -31.21 -36.67
CA LEU A 169 -28.12 -30.19 -37.56
C LEU A 169 -27.48 -30.21 -38.97
N PRO A 170 -28.28 -30.15 -40.05
CA PRO A 170 -27.78 -29.94 -41.39
C PRO A 170 -27.16 -28.53 -41.53
N ASP A 171 -26.33 -28.34 -42.56
CA ASP A 171 -25.76 -27.03 -42.87
C ASP A 171 -26.85 -26.00 -43.15
N GLY A 172 -26.73 -24.83 -42.54
CA GLY A 172 -27.73 -23.77 -42.63
C GLY A 172 -27.64 -22.78 -41.47
N ASN A 173 -28.55 -21.81 -41.48
CA ASN A 173 -28.51 -20.68 -40.55
C ASN A 173 -28.56 -21.11 -39.07
N ASP A 174 -29.35 -22.13 -38.73
CA ASP A 174 -29.46 -22.65 -37.36
C ASP A 174 -28.14 -23.28 -36.87
N ARG A 175 -27.41 -23.95 -37.76
CA ARG A 175 -26.09 -24.54 -37.45
C ARG A 175 -25.04 -23.46 -37.23
N ASP A 176 -25.09 -22.40 -38.03
CA ASP A 176 -24.19 -21.24 -37.92
C ASP A 176 -24.45 -20.44 -36.63
N ASP A 177 -25.72 -20.20 -36.28
CA ASP A 177 -26.11 -19.53 -35.05
C ASP A 177 -25.69 -20.33 -33.81
N LEU A 178 -25.84 -21.66 -33.83
CA LEU A 178 -25.32 -22.54 -32.79
C LEU A 178 -23.78 -22.49 -32.71
N GLY A 179 -23.09 -22.38 -33.85
CA GLY A 179 -21.65 -22.16 -33.91
C GLY A 179 -21.22 -20.86 -33.22
N ARG A 180 -21.98 -19.76 -33.39
CA ARG A 180 -21.75 -18.48 -32.70
C ARG A 180 -21.98 -18.60 -31.20
N MET A 181 -23.03 -19.29 -30.76
CA MET A 181 -23.30 -19.54 -29.33
C MET A 181 -22.15 -20.32 -28.67
N LEU A 182 -21.66 -21.40 -29.30
CA LEU A 182 -20.54 -22.18 -28.79
C LEU A 182 -19.25 -21.35 -28.72
N LYS A 183 -19.02 -20.46 -29.70
CA LYS A 183 -17.89 -19.53 -29.67
C LYS A 183 -17.97 -18.56 -28.48
N ALA A 184 -19.16 -18.01 -28.21
CA ALA A 184 -19.39 -17.16 -27.04
C ALA A 184 -19.20 -17.91 -25.71
N GLY A 185 -19.66 -19.17 -25.63
CA GLY A 185 -19.44 -20.02 -24.46
C GLY A 185 -17.95 -20.26 -24.15
N ARG A 186 -17.14 -20.54 -25.18
CA ARG A 186 -15.68 -20.67 -25.02
C ARG A 186 -15.01 -19.37 -24.56
N GLN A 187 -15.49 -18.23 -25.03
CA GLN A 187 -15.01 -16.92 -24.56
C GLN A 187 -15.36 -16.69 -23.08
N ALA A 188 -16.57 -17.09 -22.66
CA ALA A 188 -16.99 -16.99 -21.26
C ALA A 188 -16.11 -17.85 -20.32
N VAL A 189 -15.73 -19.06 -20.73
CA VAL A 189 -14.77 -19.90 -19.99
C VAL A 189 -13.42 -19.19 -19.82
N GLY A 190 -12.93 -18.53 -20.87
CA GLY A 190 -11.70 -17.73 -20.80
C GLY A 190 -11.77 -16.62 -19.73
N LEU A 191 -12.90 -15.90 -19.68
CA LEU A 191 -13.12 -14.82 -18.70
C LEU A 191 -13.22 -15.34 -17.26
N VAL A 192 -13.89 -16.49 -17.06
CA VAL A 192 -13.99 -17.16 -15.76
C VAL A 192 -12.62 -17.65 -15.28
N ASN A 193 -11.79 -18.16 -16.18
CA ASN A 193 -10.41 -18.57 -15.86
C ASN A 193 -9.50 -17.38 -15.52
N GLN A 194 -9.70 -16.22 -16.15
CA GLN A 194 -9.02 -14.99 -15.72
C GLN A 194 -9.42 -14.61 -14.29
N LEU A 195 -10.69 -14.76 -13.90
CA LEU A 195 -11.13 -14.53 -12.51
C LEU A 195 -10.47 -15.52 -11.52
N LEU A 196 -10.35 -16.80 -11.89
CA LEU A 196 -9.61 -17.81 -11.10
C LEU A 196 -8.13 -17.47 -10.92
N SER A 197 -7.53 -16.87 -11.93
CA SER A 197 -6.11 -16.49 -11.89
C SER A 197 -5.82 -15.38 -10.86
N PHE A 198 -6.82 -14.59 -10.47
CA PHE A 198 -6.73 -13.63 -9.36
C PHE A 198 -6.95 -14.28 -7.98
N SER A 199 -7.66 -15.41 -7.96
CA SER A 199 -8.03 -16.15 -6.75
C SER A 199 -6.93 -17.08 -6.25
N ARG A 200 -6.17 -17.68 -7.17
CA ARG A 200 -5.09 -18.61 -6.81
C ARG A 200 -3.93 -17.86 -6.15
N GLN A 201 -3.84 -17.96 -4.82
CA GLN A 201 -2.58 -17.86 -4.10
C GLN A 201 -1.75 -19.12 -4.37
N ASP A 202 -1.23 -19.26 -5.59
CA ASP A 202 -0.12 -20.18 -5.78
C ASP A 202 1.07 -19.57 -5.03
N ARG A 203 1.58 -20.29 -4.01
CA ARG A 203 2.82 -19.91 -3.33
C ARG A 203 3.88 -19.73 -4.41
N ALA A 204 4.28 -18.48 -4.65
CA ALA A 204 5.24 -18.13 -5.69
C ALA A 204 6.44 -19.07 -5.57
N ARG A 205 6.63 -19.92 -6.58
CA ARG A 205 7.75 -20.85 -6.61
C ARG A 205 8.94 -20.06 -7.18
N THR A 206 9.58 -19.31 -6.29
CA THR A 206 10.74 -18.51 -6.66
C THR A 206 11.91 -19.40 -7.04
N GLU A 207 12.35 -19.26 -8.28
CA GLU A 207 13.54 -19.90 -8.83
C GLU A 207 14.41 -18.86 -9.55
N PRO A 208 15.70 -19.12 -9.78
CA PRO A 208 16.53 -18.25 -10.61
C PRO A 208 16.03 -18.28 -12.07
N VAL A 209 15.45 -17.18 -12.54
CA VAL A 209 14.89 -17.01 -13.88
C VAL A 209 15.78 -16.10 -14.72
N ASN A 210 16.14 -16.56 -15.92
CA ASN A 210 16.71 -15.70 -16.95
C ASN A 210 15.56 -15.06 -17.74
N LEU A 211 15.30 -13.77 -17.50
CA LEU A 211 14.16 -13.05 -18.10
C LEU A 211 14.24 -12.97 -19.62
N GLU A 212 15.43 -12.81 -20.19
CA GLU A 212 15.60 -12.72 -21.65
C GLU A 212 15.20 -14.04 -22.32
N LYS A 213 15.70 -15.17 -21.81
CA LYS A 213 15.33 -16.50 -22.30
C LYS A 213 13.84 -16.81 -22.10
N LEU A 214 13.25 -16.31 -21.01
CA LEU A 214 11.82 -16.45 -20.78
C LEU A 214 11.02 -15.70 -21.85
N ILE A 215 11.35 -14.42 -22.05
CA ILE A 215 10.70 -13.55 -23.02
C ILE A 215 10.89 -14.06 -24.45
N ASP A 216 12.08 -14.54 -24.82
CA ASP A 216 12.35 -15.15 -26.13
C ASP A 216 11.40 -16.31 -26.42
N ARG A 217 11.14 -17.18 -25.42
CA ARG A 217 10.20 -18.30 -25.55
C ARG A 217 8.75 -17.82 -25.71
N LEU A 218 8.38 -16.75 -25.02
CA LEU A 218 7.03 -16.19 -25.08
C LEU A 218 6.78 -15.36 -26.33
N TYR A 219 7.82 -14.84 -26.98
CA TYR A 219 7.70 -13.89 -28.09
C TYR A 219 6.77 -14.39 -29.20
N GLU A 220 6.97 -15.63 -29.65
CA GLU A 220 6.13 -16.25 -30.69
C GLU A 220 4.68 -16.48 -30.24
N VAL A 221 4.48 -16.80 -28.97
CA VAL A 221 3.13 -16.97 -28.39
C VAL A 221 2.42 -15.62 -28.32
N LEU A 222 3.09 -14.60 -27.80
CA LEU A 222 2.56 -13.24 -27.67
C LEU A 222 2.22 -12.64 -29.04
N ARG A 223 3.11 -12.80 -30.03
CA ARG A 223 2.86 -12.36 -31.41
C ARG A 223 1.58 -12.96 -31.99
N ARG A 224 1.34 -14.26 -31.77
CA ARG A 224 0.11 -14.92 -32.22
C ARG A 224 -1.14 -14.43 -31.49
N VAL A 225 -1.03 -14.18 -30.18
CA VAL A 225 -2.15 -13.66 -29.36
C VAL A 225 -2.52 -12.23 -29.76
N LEU A 226 -1.52 -11.41 -30.10
CA LEU A 226 -1.70 -10.00 -30.46
C LEU A 226 -2.32 -9.81 -31.84
N GLY A 227 -2.05 -10.71 -32.79
CA GLY A 227 -2.58 -10.64 -34.15
C GLY A 227 -1.73 -9.78 -35.10
N GLU A 228 -2.13 -9.68 -36.36
CA GLU A 228 -1.35 -9.01 -37.42
C GLU A 228 -1.40 -7.48 -37.37
N GLU A 229 -2.35 -6.91 -36.64
CA GLU A 229 -2.52 -5.45 -36.50
C GLU A 229 -1.56 -4.83 -35.48
N VAL A 230 -0.80 -5.65 -34.74
CA VAL A 230 0.14 -5.19 -33.72
C VAL A 230 1.55 -5.66 -34.03
N ASP A 231 2.46 -4.71 -34.18
CA ASP A 231 3.89 -4.97 -34.30
C ASP A 231 4.50 -5.15 -32.91
N LEU A 232 4.91 -6.39 -32.58
CA LEU A 232 5.65 -6.69 -31.36
C LEU A 232 7.16 -6.52 -31.59
N VAL A 233 7.82 -5.70 -30.79
CA VAL A 233 9.26 -5.44 -30.84
C VAL A 233 9.90 -5.88 -29.54
N TRP A 234 10.94 -6.71 -29.61
CA TRP A 234 11.68 -7.20 -28.45
C TRP A 234 13.12 -6.66 -28.45
N GLN A 235 13.51 -6.00 -27.35
CA GLN A 235 14.80 -5.35 -27.16
C GLN A 235 15.47 -5.84 -25.87
N PRO A 236 16.20 -6.96 -25.91
CA PRO A 236 16.98 -7.43 -24.77
C PRO A 236 18.14 -6.47 -24.46
N ALA A 237 18.42 -6.22 -23.17
CA ALA A 237 19.61 -5.46 -22.76
C ALA A 237 20.91 -6.23 -23.07
N GLY A 238 20.85 -7.56 -23.07
CA GLY A 238 21.99 -8.44 -23.18
C GLY A 238 22.71 -8.59 -21.83
N GLN A 239 22.89 -9.84 -21.40
CA GLN A 239 23.69 -10.22 -20.21
C GLN A 239 23.14 -9.74 -18.86
N LEU A 240 21.82 -9.80 -18.66
CA LEU A 240 21.26 -9.60 -17.33
C LEU A 240 21.47 -10.82 -16.41
N PRO A 241 21.80 -10.60 -15.12
CA PRO A 241 21.85 -11.69 -14.15
C PRO A 241 20.44 -12.30 -13.95
N PRO A 242 20.35 -13.60 -13.61
CA PRO A 242 19.08 -14.20 -13.25
C PRO A 242 18.43 -13.48 -12.06
N VAL A 243 17.10 -13.38 -12.08
CA VAL A 243 16.31 -12.85 -10.97
C VAL A 243 15.57 -13.98 -10.26
N LEU A 244 15.41 -13.87 -8.94
CA LEU A 244 14.56 -14.80 -8.20
C LEU A 244 13.10 -14.43 -8.43
N ALA A 245 12.38 -15.24 -9.21
CA ALA A 245 10.99 -14.99 -9.55
C ALA A 245 10.24 -16.29 -9.81
N ASP A 246 8.91 -16.20 -9.82
CA ASP A 246 8.05 -17.27 -10.28
C ASP A 246 7.85 -17.13 -11.81
N THR A 247 8.30 -18.13 -12.55
CA THR A 247 8.24 -18.14 -14.02
C THR A 247 6.80 -17.96 -14.52
N GLU A 248 5.83 -18.70 -13.96
CA GLU A 248 4.43 -18.68 -14.42
C GLU A 248 3.80 -17.30 -14.16
N GLN A 249 4.14 -16.67 -13.04
CA GLN A 249 3.65 -15.31 -12.76
C GLN A 249 4.21 -14.27 -13.73
N ILE A 250 5.49 -14.35 -14.10
CA ILE A 250 6.07 -13.44 -15.09
C ILE A 250 5.39 -13.63 -16.45
N GLU A 251 5.21 -14.88 -16.89
CA GLU A 251 4.52 -15.19 -18.15
C GLU A 251 3.12 -14.58 -18.18
N LYS A 252 2.37 -14.72 -17.08
CA LYS A 252 1.02 -14.18 -16.94
C LYS A 252 1.01 -12.65 -17.00
N VAL A 253 1.90 -11.97 -16.26
CA VAL A 253 2.00 -10.51 -16.25
C VAL A 253 2.29 -9.98 -17.66
N LEU A 254 3.23 -10.60 -18.37
CA LEU A 254 3.57 -10.21 -19.74
C LEU A 254 2.38 -10.37 -20.70
N LEU A 255 1.65 -11.48 -20.59
CA LEU A 255 0.45 -11.73 -21.39
C LEU A 255 -0.63 -10.67 -21.14
N ASP A 256 -0.93 -10.39 -19.87
CA ASP A 256 -1.97 -9.44 -19.47
C ASP A 256 -1.63 -8.02 -19.95
N LEU A 257 -0.37 -7.59 -19.80
CA LEU A 257 0.10 -6.28 -20.28
C LEU A 257 -0.01 -6.16 -21.81
N CYS A 258 0.41 -7.19 -22.55
CA CYS A 258 0.33 -7.21 -24.01
C CYS A 258 -1.12 -7.14 -24.51
N VAL A 259 -2.02 -7.93 -23.92
CA VAL A 259 -3.45 -7.91 -24.26
C VAL A 259 -4.08 -6.55 -23.95
N ASN A 260 -3.77 -5.97 -22.80
CA ASN A 260 -4.27 -4.64 -22.42
C ASN A 260 -3.75 -3.55 -23.37
N ALA A 261 -2.47 -3.59 -23.74
CA ALA A 261 -1.89 -2.65 -24.70
C ALA A 261 -2.57 -2.75 -26.07
N ARG A 262 -2.81 -3.96 -26.59
CA ARG A 262 -3.58 -4.14 -27.84
C ARG A 262 -4.98 -3.56 -27.74
N ASN A 263 -5.70 -3.86 -26.66
CA ASN A 263 -7.08 -3.38 -26.50
C ASN A 263 -7.15 -1.84 -26.39
N ALA A 264 -6.08 -1.20 -25.92
CA ALA A 264 -5.94 0.25 -25.91
C ALA A 264 -5.58 0.85 -27.28
N MET A 265 -5.25 0.02 -28.29
CA MET A 265 -4.86 0.43 -29.64
C MET A 265 -5.74 -0.25 -30.71
N PRO A 266 -7.02 0.16 -30.87
CA PRO A 266 -7.99 -0.53 -31.74
C PRO A 266 -7.68 -0.44 -33.23
N GLY A 267 -6.82 0.50 -33.65
CA GLY A 267 -6.37 0.66 -35.04
C GLY A 267 -5.02 0.01 -35.33
N GLY A 268 -4.53 -0.83 -34.41
CA GLY A 268 -3.17 -1.36 -34.45
C GLY A 268 -2.12 -0.42 -33.86
N GLY A 269 -0.88 -0.88 -33.82
CA GLY A 269 0.23 -0.12 -33.24
C GLY A 269 1.45 -0.99 -32.93
N THR A 270 2.42 -0.42 -32.22
CA THR A 270 3.66 -1.13 -31.85
C THR A 270 3.73 -1.32 -30.34
N ILE A 271 3.96 -2.56 -29.91
CA ILE A 271 4.28 -2.88 -28.51
C ILE A 271 5.78 -3.17 -28.44
N THR A 272 6.52 -2.37 -27.66
CA THR A 272 7.94 -2.61 -27.42
C THR A 272 8.15 -3.19 -26.03
N MET A 273 8.78 -4.35 -25.97
CA MET A 273 9.25 -4.97 -24.74
C MET A 273 10.77 -4.77 -24.64
N SER A 274 11.24 -4.30 -23.49
CA SER A 274 12.67 -4.16 -23.22
C SER A 274 13.00 -4.64 -21.81
N THR A 275 14.27 -4.97 -21.61
CA THR A 275 14.83 -5.26 -20.29
C THR A 275 15.98 -4.30 -20.01
N ALA A 276 16.24 -4.01 -18.73
CA ALA A 276 17.32 -3.14 -18.28
C ALA A 276 17.72 -3.48 -16.84
N HIS A 277 18.90 -3.03 -16.41
CA HIS A 277 19.24 -3.03 -14.98
C HIS A 277 18.34 -2.03 -14.25
N GLY A 278 17.73 -2.46 -13.15
CA GLY A 278 17.03 -1.54 -12.27
C GLY A 278 18.05 -0.68 -11.50
N GLU A 279 17.99 0.63 -11.66
CA GLU A 279 18.53 1.55 -10.64
C GLU A 279 17.51 1.57 -9.48
N LEU A 280 17.99 1.24 -8.28
CA LEU A 280 17.25 1.41 -7.02
C LEU A 280 17.53 2.79 -6.44
#